data_AF-A0A540L8T5-F1
#
_entry.id   AF-A0A540L8T5-F1
#
_cell.length_a   1.000
_cell.length_b   1.000
_cell.length_c   1.000
_cell.angle_alpha   90.00
_cell.angle_beta   90.00
_cell.angle_gamma   90.00
#
_symmetry.space_group_name_H-M   'P 1'
#
loop_
_entity.id
_entity.type
_entity.pdbx_description
1 polymer ?
#
loop_
_entity_poly.entity_id
_entity_poly.type
_entity_poly.pdbx_seq_one_letter_code
_entity_poly.pdbx_strand_id
1 'polypeptide(L)'
;IDGKGRVHFMEIQLDKSHPNCPPSLSADVPYLFNLKWSSNSRMKDVVRQFKKHLENLQAFWSTLDDIDRSLWVVDPKQASPAVSYRQIIIRNDCCITLFINSVDPRSLPESIREYVEKQMAKK
;
A
#
# COMPACT_ATOMS: atom_id res chain seq x y z
N ILE A 1 13.03 8.26 -1.60
CA ILE A 1 12.38 8.93 -2.75
C ILE A 1 12.11 7.87 -3.80
N ASP A 2 10.87 7.77 -4.26
CA ASP A 2 10.48 6.84 -5.34
C ASP A 2 10.58 7.49 -6.74
N GLY A 3 10.19 6.75 -7.78
CA GLY A 3 10.24 7.23 -9.17
C GLY A 3 9.33 8.42 -9.50
N LYS A 4 8.41 8.80 -8.60
CA LYS A 4 7.51 9.95 -8.74
C LYS A 4 7.87 11.10 -7.78
N GLY A 5 9.00 11.00 -7.08
CA GLY A 5 9.47 12.03 -6.16
C GLY A 5 8.87 11.95 -4.75
N ARG A 6 8.06 10.92 -4.43
CA ARG A 6 7.48 10.77 -3.09
C ARG A 6 8.54 10.35 -2.09
N VAL A 7 8.53 10.97 -0.91
CA VAL A 7 9.41 10.61 0.19
C VAL A 7 8.77 9.47 0.99
N HIS A 8 9.57 8.44 1.28
CA HIS A 8 9.15 7.24 2.00
C HIS A 8 10.15 7.01 3.13
N PHE A 9 9.63 6.73 4.33
CA PHE A 9 10.43 6.43 5.51
C PHE A 9 10.35 4.93 5.82
N MET A 10 11.49 4.34 6.14
CA MET A 10 11.58 2.95 6.60
C MET A 10 12.43 2.93 7.86
N GLU A 11 11.88 2.38 8.93
CA GLU A 11 12.60 2.12 10.16
C GLU A 11 13.16 0.70 10.12
N ILE A 12 14.35 0.55 10.68
CA ILE A 12 15.07 -0.69 10.73
C ILE A 12 15.50 -0.92 12.18
N GLN A 13 15.05 -2.03 12.75
CA GLN A 13 15.41 -2.43 14.09
C GLN A 13 16.35 -3.63 14.03
N LEU A 14 17.49 -3.49 14.71
CA LEU A 14 18.51 -4.53 14.84
C LEU A 14 18.48 -5.09 16.25
N ASP A 15 18.50 -6.41 16.36
CA ASP A 15 18.68 -7.09 17.64
C ASP A 15 20.11 -7.67 17.77
N LYS A 16 20.39 -8.29 18.93
CA LYS A 16 21.71 -8.87 19.25
C LYS A 16 22.10 -10.06 18.37
N SER A 17 21.14 -10.67 17.67
CA SER A 17 21.37 -11.82 16.79
C SER A 17 21.77 -11.39 15.37
N HIS A 18 21.74 -10.09 15.06
CA HIS A 18 22.22 -9.55 13.80
C HIS A 18 23.75 -9.77 13.64
N PRO A 19 24.24 -10.17 12.45
CA PRO A 19 23.54 -10.35 11.17
C PRO A 19 23.01 -11.76 10.89
N ASN A 20 23.03 -12.68 11.86
CA ASN A 20 22.57 -14.06 11.64
C ASN A 20 21.05 -14.13 11.40
N CYS A 21 20.28 -13.20 11.97
CA CYS A 21 18.86 -13.01 11.69
C CYS A 21 18.60 -11.71 10.90
N PRO A 22 17.52 -11.67 10.10
CA PRO A 22 17.12 -10.46 9.40
C PRO A 22 16.75 -9.34 10.37
N PRO A 23 16.99 -8.07 10.00
CA PRO A 23 16.43 -6.94 10.75
C PRO A 23 14.90 -6.92 10.67
N SER A 24 14.26 -6.38 11.70
CA SER A 24 12.84 -6.03 11.67
C SER A 24 12.64 -4.71 10.94
N LEU A 25 11.60 -4.63 10.11
CA LEU A 25 11.31 -3.47 9.27
C LEU A 25 9.90 -2.95 9.52
N SER A 26 9.73 -1.62 9.49
CA SER A 26 8.44 -0.94 9.40
C SER A 26 8.56 0.22 8.41
N ALA A 27 7.47 0.53 7.71
CA ALA A 27 7.41 1.63 6.75
C ALA A 27 5.95 1.98 6.47
N ASP A 28 5.70 3.23 6.06
CA ASP A 28 4.37 3.71 5.64
C ASP A 28 4.05 3.22 4.22
N VAL A 29 3.82 1.92 4.09
CA VAL A 29 3.46 1.23 2.84
C VAL A 29 2.27 0.31 3.09
N PRO A 30 1.44 -0.01 2.08
CA PRO A 30 0.22 -0.81 2.29
C PRO A 30 0.52 -2.24 2.75
N TYR A 31 1.72 -2.74 2.45
CA TYR A 31 2.26 -4.00 2.98
C TYR A 31 3.78 -3.99 2.89
N LEU A 32 4.45 -4.75 3.76
CA LEU A 32 5.89 -4.94 3.71
C LEU A 32 6.26 -6.06 2.73
N PHE A 33 7.45 -5.91 2.12
CA PHE A 33 8.02 -6.96 1.29
C PHE A 33 8.64 -8.06 2.15
N ASN A 34 8.69 -9.27 1.59
CA ASN A 34 9.42 -10.38 2.20
C ASN A 34 10.93 -10.16 2.04
N LEU A 35 11.58 -9.62 3.08
CA LEU A 35 13.01 -9.37 3.08
C LEU A 35 13.80 -10.66 2.84
N LYS A 36 14.56 -10.69 1.75
CA LYS A 36 15.55 -11.74 1.50
C LYS A 36 16.82 -11.40 2.26
N TRP A 37 17.20 -12.28 3.18
CA TRP A 37 18.32 -12.08 4.10
C TRP A 37 19.15 -13.35 4.26
N SER A 38 20.45 -13.15 4.47
CA SER A 38 21.43 -14.17 4.86
C SER A 38 22.53 -13.50 5.71
N SER A 39 23.39 -14.28 6.37
CA SER A 39 24.53 -13.74 7.14
C SER A 39 25.52 -12.90 6.30
N ASN A 40 25.52 -13.08 4.98
CA ASN A 40 26.32 -12.29 4.04
C ASN A 40 25.62 -11.00 3.56
N SER A 41 24.33 -10.84 3.88
CA SER A 41 23.57 -9.63 3.56
C SER A 41 24.07 -8.44 4.39
N ARG A 42 23.88 -7.25 3.84
CA ARG A 42 24.28 -5.98 4.46
C ARG A 42 23.11 -4.99 4.41
N MET A 43 23.19 -3.90 5.16
CA MET A 43 22.16 -2.86 5.18
C MET A 43 21.80 -2.31 3.79
N LYS A 44 22.78 -2.22 2.88
CA LYS A 44 22.54 -1.83 1.48
C LYS A 44 21.56 -2.76 0.76
N ASP A 45 21.51 -4.03 1.12
CA ASP A 45 20.60 -5.02 0.52
C ASP A 45 19.16 -4.80 0.94
N VAL A 46 18.93 -4.37 2.19
CA VAL A 46 17.61 -3.95 2.70
C VAL A 46 17.12 -2.73 1.92
N VAL A 47 17.97 -1.70 1.81
CA VAL A 47 17.64 -0.47 1.07
C VAL A 47 17.33 -0.76 -0.40
N ARG A 48 18.11 -1.64 -1.04
CA ARG A 48 17.90 -2.06 -2.44
C ARG A 48 16.56 -2.78 -2.61
N GLN A 49 16.23 -3.71 -1.72
CA GLN A 49 14.95 -4.42 -1.78
C GLN A 49 13.76 -3.50 -1.50
N PHE A 50 13.90 -2.56 -0.56
CA PHE A 50 12.88 -1.55 -0.30
C PHE A 50 12.64 -0.67 -1.51
N LYS A 51 13.69 -0.18 -2.20
CA LYS A 51 13.54 0.59 -3.43
C LYS A 51 12.75 -0.16 -4.51
N LYS A 52 13.07 -1.44 -4.74
CA LYS A 52 12.32 -2.30 -5.66
C LYS A 52 10.85 -2.47 -5.22
N HIS A 53 10.61 -2.56 -3.92
CA HIS A 53 9.24 -2.62 -3.39
C HIS A 53 8.45 -1.34 -3.68
N LEU A 54 9.08 -0.16 -3.52
CA LEU A 54 8.46 1.13 -3.88
C LEU A 54 8.15 1.22 -5.39
N GLU A 55 8.98 0.62 -6.25
CA GLU A 55 8.71 0.54 -7.69
C GLU A 55 7.44 -0.27 -8.00
N ASN A 56 7.26 -1.41 -7.33
CA ASN A 56 6.06 -2.25 -7.51
C ASN A 56 4.77 -1.53 -7.06
N LEU A 57 4.87 -0.68 -6.03
CA LEU A 57 3.74 0.06 -5.48
C LEU A 57 3.39 1.33 -6.28
N GLN A 58 4.14 1.68 -7.33
CA GLN A 58 3.88 2.89 -8.11
C GLN A 58 2.48 2.90 -8.74
N ALA A 59 2.02 1.77 -9.27
CA ALA A 59 0.69 1.66 -9.85
C ALA A 59 -0.40 1.90 -8.81
N PHE A 60 -0.20 1.38 -7.58
CA PHE A 60 -1.14 1.55 -6.48
C PHE A 60 -1.28 3.02 -6.08
N TRP A 61 -0.17 3.69 -5.79
CA TRP A 61 -0.23 5.10 -5.42
C TRP A 61 -0.70 5.99 -6.57
N SER A 62 -0.36 5.68 -7.83
CA SER A 62 -0.87 6.43 -8.97
C SER A 62 -2.39 6.31 -9.09
N THR A 63 -2.96 5.13 -8.83
CA THR A 63 -4.43 4.97 -8.78
C THR A 63 -5.06 5.76 -7.63
N LEU A 64 -4.43 5.79 -6.45
CA LEU A 64 -4.89 6.65 -5.36
C LEU A 64 -4.82 8.13 -5.72
N ASP A 65 -3.71 8.58 -6.33
CA ASP A 65 -3.56 9.96 -6.81
C ASP A 65 -4.62 10.32 -7.85
N ASP A 66 -4.97 9.38 -8.73
CA ASP A 66 -6.04 9.54 -9.73
C ASP A 66 -7.40 9.71 -9.05
N ILE A 67 -7.72 8.90 -8.04
CA ILE A 67 -8.95 8.98 -7.24
C ILE A 67 -9.00 10.31 -6.48
N ASP A 68 -7.93 10.64 -5.75
CA ASP A 68 -7.83 11.84 -4.90
C ASP A 68 -7.95 13.13 -5.73
N ARG A 69 -7.50 13.10 -6.98
CA ARG A 69 -7.61 14.24 -7.91
C ARG A 69 -8.97 14.31 -8.61
N SER A 70 -9.59 13.17 -8.91
CA SER A 70 -10.75 13.13 -9.81
C SER A 70 -12.08 13.06 -9.07
N LEU A 71 -12.08 12.63 -7.80
CA LEU A 71 -13.29 12.37 -7.02
C LEU A 71 -13.29 13.20 -5.73
N TRP A 72 -14.49 13.42 -5.17
CA TRP A 72 -14.63 14.05 -3.86
C TRP A 72 -14.36 13.02 -2.75
N VAL A 73 -13.10 12.91 -2.35
CA VAL A 73 -12.66 12.10 -1.20
C VAL A 73 -12.90 12.86 0.10
N VAL A 74 -13.56 12.21 1.06
CA VAL A 74 -13.78 12.75 2.42
C VAL A 74 -12.94 12.06 3.49
N ASP A 75 -12.48 10.84 3.23
CA ASP A 75 -11.62 10.08 4.14
C ASP A 75 -10.65 9.18 3.33
N PRO A 76 -9.36 9.06 3.72
CA PRO A 76 -8.72 9.64 4.90
C PRO A 76 -8.53 11.16 4.77
N LYS A 77 -8.69 11.90 5.88
CA LYS A 77 -8.43 13.37 5.92
C LYS A 77 -7.00 13.75 5.53
N GLN A 78 -6.03 12.88 5.82
CA GLN A 78 -4.65 13.03 5.43
C GLN A 78 -4.24 11.83 4.57
N ALA A 79 -3.76 12.11 3.36
CA ALA A 79 -3.23 11.07 2.49
C ALA A 79 -2.00 10.43 3.14
N SER A 80 -2.07 9.12 3.37
CA SER A 80 -0.94 8.30 3.80
C SER A 80 -0.65 7.26 2.73
N PRO A 81 0.63 7.00 2.38
CA PRO A 81 0.98 5.97 1.40
C PRO A 81 0.63 4.55 1.85
N ALA A 82 0.36 4.33 3.14
CA ALA A 82 -0.09 3.04 3.68
C ALA A 82 -1.61 2.82 3.55
N VAL A 83 -2.40 3.88 3.41
CA VAL A 83 -3.87 3.79 3.46
C VAL A 83 -4.45 3.45 2.09
N SER A 84 -5.03 2.26 1.98
CA SER A 84 -5.57 1.68 0.75
C SER A 84 -7.05 1.95 0.50
N TYR A 85 -7.75 2.60 1.42
CA TYR A 85 -9.16 2.93 1.23
C TYR A 85 -9.36 4.40 0.89
N ARG A 86 -10.48 4.71 0.22
CA ARG A 86 -11.00 6.05 -0.01
C ARG A 86 -12.51 6.07 0.18
N GLN A 87 -13.00 6.97 1.02
CA GLN A 87 -14.41 7.25 1.13
C GLN A 87 -14.74 8.42 0.21
N ILE A 88 -15.59 8.18 -0.79
CA ILE A 88 -15.97 9.18 -1.80
C ILE A 88 -17.44 9.56 -1.66
N ILE A 89 -17.77 10.84 -1.86
CA ILE A 89 -19.16 11.30 -1.96
C ILE A 89 -19.69 11.00 -3.36
N ILE A 90 -20.88 10.39 -3.42
CA ILE A 90 -21.60 10.16 -4.67
C ILE A 90 -22.61 11.30 -4.90
N ARG A 91 -23.55 11.50 -3.97
CA ARG A 91 -24.61 12.54 -4.02
C ARG A 91 -25.40 12.60 -2.69
N ASN A 92 -25.89 13.76 -2.28
CA ASN A 92 -26.78 13.97 -1.12
C ASN A 92 -26.32 13.21 0.14
N ASP A 93 -25.09 13.46 0.59
CA ASP A 93 -24.46 12.82 1.76
C ASP A 93 -24.33 11.28 1.69
N CYS A 94 -24.61 10.68 0.53
CA CYS A 94 -24.29 9.28 0.27
C CYS A 94 -22.82 9.14 -0.08
N CYS A 95 -22.14 8.24 0.62
CA CYS A 95 -20.74 7.92 0.40
C CYS A 95 -20.55 6.42 0.15
N ILE A 96 -19.49 6.09 -0.58
CA ILE A 96 -19.01 4.72 -0.74
C ILE A 96 -17.56 4.65 -0.30
N THR A 97 -17.22 3.59 0.42
CA THR A 97 -15.84 3.28 0.76
C THR A 97 -15.28 2.29 -0.26
N LEU A 98 -14.27 2.73 -0.99
CA LEU A 98 -13.51 1.90 -1.93
C LEU A 98 -12.27 1.38 -1.22
N PHE A 99 -12.07 0.06 -1.24
CA PHE A 99 -10.82 -0.56 -0.81
C PHE A 99 -10.02 -0.95 -2.05
N ILE A 100 -8.91 -0.26 -2.28
CA ILE A 100 -8.06 -0.45 -3.45
C ILE A 100 -7.03 -1.53 -3.13
N ASN A 101 -6.98 -2.56 -3.96
CA ASN A 101 -5.98 -3.61 -3.83
C ASN A 101 -4.58 -3.05 -4.15
N SER A 102 -3.63 -3.23 -3.24
CA SER A 102 -2.27 -2.68 -3.37
C SER A 102 -1.37 -3.45 -4.34
N VAL A 103 -1.72 -4.69 -4.67
CA VAL A 103 -1.02 -5.54 -5.63
C VAL A 103 -1.59 -5.38 -7.03
N ASP A 104 -2.92 -5.32 -7.14
CA ASP A 104 -3.64 -5.10 -8.40
C ASP A 104 -4.65 -3.94 -8.27
N PRO A 105 -4.19 -2.68 -8.32
CA PRO A 105 -5.01 -1.50 -8.05
C PRO A 105 -6.04 -1.19 -9.12
N ARG A 106 -6.02 -1.87 -10.27
CA ARG A 106 -7.02 -1.73 -11.33
C ARG A 106 -8.08 -2.83 -11.30
N SER A 107 -7.95 -3.80 -10.39
CA SER A 107 -8.98 -4.78 -10.11
C SER A 107 -10.25 -4.14 -9.52
N LEU A 108 -11.37 -4.87 -9.60
CA LEU A 108 -12.61 -4.42 -8.97
C LEU A 108 -12.37 -4.24 -7.46
N PRO A 109 -12.72 -3.06 -6.88
CA PRO A 109 -12.55 -2.81 -5.45
C PRO A 109 -13.25 -3.85 -4.60
N GLU A 110 -12.62 -4.21 -3.48
CA GLU A 110 -13.09 -5.32 -2.63
C GLU A 110 -14.51 -5.09 -2.10
N SER A 111 -14.85 -3.83 -1.78
CA SER A 111 -16.19 -3.46 -1.34
C SER A 111 -17.30 -3.75 -2.36
N ILE A 112 -16.98 -3.72 -3.66
CA ILE A 112 -17.93 -4.06 -4.72
C ILE A 112 -17.90 -5.56 -4.98
N ARG A 113 -16.73 -6.20 -4.93
CA ARG A 113 -16.57 -7.64 -5.09
C ARG A 113 -17.43 -8.42 -4.09
N GLU A 114 -17.32 -8.11 -2.80
CA GLU A 114 -18.11 -8.78 -1.75
C GLU A 114 -19.62 -8.64 -2.01
N TYR A 115 -20.08 -7.48 -2.47
CA TYR A 115 -21.48 -7.25 -2.78
C TYR A 115 -21.93 -8.11 -3.97
N VAL A 116 -21.15 -8.16 -5.05
CA VAL A 116 -21.46 -8.96 -6.24
C VAL A 116 -21.49 -10.46 -5.92
N GLU A 117 -20.51 -10.96 -5.19
CA GLU A 117 -20.43 -12.37 -4.78
C GLU A 117 -21.62 -12.77 -3.90
N LYS A 118 -22.02 -11.92 -2.94
CA LYS A 118 -23.23 -12.14 -2.12
C LYS A 118 -24.51 -12.19 -2.96
N GLN A 119 -24.60 -11.48 -4.08
CA GLN A 119 -25.75 -11.56 -4.97
C GLN A 119 -25.73 -12.82 -5.84
N MET A 120 -24.54 -13.27 -6.27
CA MET A 120 -24.39 -14.51 -7.03
C MET A 120 -24.66 -15.76 -6.18
N ALA A 121 -24.27 -15.76 -4.90
CA ALA A 121 -24.50 -16.88 -3.98
C ALA A 121 -25.97 -17.05 -3.54
N LYS A 122 -26.84 -16.07 -3.84
CA LYS A 122 -28.28 -16.10 -3.56
C LYS A 122 -29.11 -16.66 -4.72
N LYS A 123 -28.48 -17.11 -5.81
CA LYS A 123 -29.12 -17.64 -7.01
C LYS A 123 -28.80 -19.12 -7.16
#